data_AF-A0A0X3PXA2-F1
#
_entry.id   AF-A0A0X3PXA2-F1
#
_cell.length_a   1.000
_cell.length_b   1.000
_cell.length_c   1.000
_cell.angle_alpha   90.00
_cell.angle_beta   90.00
_cell.angle_gamma   90.00
#
_symmetry.space_group_name_H-M   'P 1'
#
loop_
_entity.id
_entity.type
_entity.pdbx_description
1 polymer ?
#
loop_
_entity_poly.entity_id
_entity_poly.type
_entity_poly.pdbx_seq_one_letter_code
_entity_poly.pdbx_strand_id
1 'polypeptide(L)'
;MTNKGLMSLAVWLIYFAYASAELQTSIKYYEVKEESDFEFAAFVPTLSDVTAEWTNSRGTLENPCAAPEPCFEFYPQRASFRITGTPKNMHAALILTPQNPKLPAIAITMVQGDLWLPVIPGVQFTRIINFDEDISESRILAFDEDIKDIMFFGGITTLSESAPENYMKLEVPNDKINKIDRKLMRVTGRMQNRYQAISVGNYGPGETTFTFVPSKTAGILRNPSQFLNWPMRSIGG
;
A
#
# COMPACT_ATOMS: atom_id res chain seq x y z
N MET A 1 52.17 -38.84 -0.67
CA MET A 1 50.79 -38.87 -1.22
C MET A 1 50.07 -37.66 -0.66
N THR A 2 50.01 -36.57 -1.41
CA THR A 2 49.72 -35.24 -0.85
C THR A 2 48.69 -34.52 -1.73
N ASN A 3 47.44 -34.56 -1.28
CA ASN A 3 46.41 -33.51 -1.25
C ASN A 3 46.34 -32.41 -2.33
N LYS A 4 46.70 -32.67 -3.60
CA LYS A 4 46.51 -31.69 -4.69
C LYS A 4 45.11 -31.68 -5.31
N GLY A 5 44.27 -32.70 -5.05
CA GLY A 5 42.93 -32.81 -5.63
C GLY A 5 41.81 -32.07 -4.89
N LEU A 6 41.98 -31.78 -3.59
CA LEU A 6 40.93 -31.19 -2.75
C LEU A 6 40.85 -29.65 -2.85
N MET A 7 41.97 -28.97 -3.09
CA MET A 7 41.96 -27.49 -3.22
C MET A 7 41.26 -27.00 -4.48
N SER A 8 41.35 -27.74 -5.60
CA SER A 8 40.73 -27.33 -6.86
C SER A 8 39.19 -27.44 -6.83
N LEU A 9 38.68 -28.46 -6.13
CA LEU A 9 37.23 -28.70 -5.99
C LEU A 9 36.57 -27.67 -5.06
N ALA A 10 37.26 -27.25 -3.99
CA ALA A 10 36.77 -26.22 -3.08
C ALA A 10 36.69 -24.84 -3.76
N VAL A 11 37.67 -24.50 -4.61
CA VAL A 11 37.66 -23.23 -5.37
C VAL A 11 36.53 -23.21 -6.42
N TRP A 12 36.24 -24.34 -7.06
CA TRP A 12 35.10 -24.47 -7.98
C TRP A 12 33.74 -24.35 -7.29
N LEU A 13 33.59 -24.93 -6.09
CA LEU A 13 32.35 -24.81 -5.30
C LEU A 13 32.10 -23.38 -4.82
N ILE A 14 33.15 -22.61 -4.50
CA ILE A 14 33.03 -21.20 -4.14
C ILE A 14 32.61 -20.36 -5.36
N TYR A 15 33.16 -20.63 -6.56
CA TYR A 15 32.75 -19.93 -7.78
C TYR A 15 31.31 -20.24 -8.22
N PHE A 16 30.83 -21.47 -8.06
CA PHE A 16 29.43 -21.82 -8.32
C PHE A 16 28.46 -21.22 -7.30
N ALA A 17 28.87 -21.04 -6.05
CA ALA A 17 28.04 -20.39 -5.03
C ALA A 17 27.91 -18.87 -5.25
N TYR A 18 28.95 -18.20 -5.78
CA TYR A 18 28.89 -16.77 -6.10
C TYR A 18 28.19 -16.45 -7.43
N ALA A 19 28.09 -17.42 -8.35
CA ALA A 19 27.44 -17.21 -9.65
C ALA A 19 25.90 -17.32 -9.61
N SER A 20 25.29 -17.78 -8.50
CA SER A 20 23.84 -18.04 -8.43
C SER A 20 23.03 -17.07 -7.55
N ALA A 21 23.67 -16.05 -6.98
CA ALA A 21 22.95 -14.96 -6.32
C ALA A 21 23.03 -13.70 -7.19
N GLU A 22 22.43 -13.75 -8.39
CA GLU A 22 22.07 -12.52 -9.08
C GLU A 22 21.17 -11.73 -8.13
N LEU A 23 21.68 -10.59 -7.64
CA LEU A 23 20.87 -9.64 -6.88
C LEU A 23 19.81 -9.12 -7.85
N GLN A 24 18.61 -9.72 -7.82
CA GLN A 24 17.55 -9.41 -8.76
C GLN A 24 17.05 -7.99 -8.50
N THR A 25 17.66 -7.01 -9.17
CA THR A 25 17.26 -5.62 -9.12
C THR A 25 16.04 -5.43 -10.02
N SER A 26 14.94 -4.94 -9.46
CA SER A 26 13.72 -4.66 -10.20
C SER A 26 13.55 -3.15 -10.34
N ILE A 27 13.57 -2.63 -11.57
CA ILE A 27 13.31 -1.22 -11.84
C ILE A 27 11.90 -1.09 -12.42
N LYS A 28 11.08 -0.23 -11.81
CA LYS A 28 9.71 0.06 -12.23
C LYS A 28 9.59 1.52 -12.62
N TYR A 29 9.03 1.79 -13.79
CA TYR A 29 8.86 3.14 -14.32
C TYR A 29 7.41 3.60 -14.21
N TYR A 30 7.21 4.84 -13.77
CA TYR A 30 5.92 5.50 -13.70
C TYR A 30 6.03 6.86 -14.38
N GLU A 31 5.26 7.09 -15.43
CA GLU A 31 5.13 8.43 -15.99
C GLU A 31 4.24 9.27 -15.09
N VAL A 32 4.71 10.47 -14.74
CA VAL A 32 4.01 11.39 -13.84
C VAL A 32 3.92 12.75 -14.53
N LYS A 33 2.74 13.37 -14.46
CA LYS A 33 2.52 14.68 -15.06
C LYS A 33 3.54 15.73 -14.58
N GLU A 34 4.22 16.38 -15.52
CA GLU A 34 5.12 17.50 -15.25
C GLU A 34 4.42 18.64 -14.52
N GLU A 35 5.15 19.33 -13.64
CA GLU A 35 4.68 20.47 -12.85
C GLU A 35 3.43 20.17 -12.01
N SER A 36 3.33 18.93 -11.53
CA SER A 36 2.23 18.48 -10.68
C SER A 36 2.70 17.78 -9.42
N ASP A 37 1.89 17.90 -8.38
CA ASP A 37 2.07 17.16 -7.14
C ASP A 37 1.63 15.71 -7.38
N PHE A 38 2.39 14.75 -6.86
CA PHE A 38 2.13 13.34 -7.04
C PHE A 38 2.12 12.59 -5.71
N GLU A 39 1.33 11.53 -5.69
CA GLU A 39 1.22 10.61 -4.56
C GLU A 39 1.23 9.18 -5.08
N PHE A 40 2.26 8.43 -4.71
CA PHE A 40 2.46 7.04 -5.11
C PHE A 40 2.31 6.12 -3.91
N ALA A 41 1.72 4.94 -4.13
CA ALA A 41 1.60 3.92 -3.09
C ALA A 41 2.04 2.54 -3.60
N ALA A 42 2.79 1.81 -2.79
CA ALA A 42 3.20 0.45 -3.10
C ALA A 42 3.31 -0.42 -1.85
N PHE A 43 3.01 -1.71 -2.02
CA PHE A 43 3.38 -2.72 -1.04
C PHE A 43 4.84 -3.12 -1.23
N VAL A 44 5.60 -3.04 -0.15
CA VAL A 44 7.02 -3.41 -0.12
C VAL A 44 7.27 -4.43 0.98
N PRO A 45 8.35 -5.23 0.94
CA PRO A 45 8.66 -6.17 2.01
C PRO A 45 8.73 -5.50 3.40
N THR A 46 8.34 -6.23 4.45
CA THR A 46 8.23 -5.68 5.82
C THR A 46 9.54 -5.10 6.35
N LEU A 47 10.64 -5.81 6.10
CA LEU A 47 11.99 -5.43 6.55
C LEU A 47 12.69 -4.45 5.60
N SER A 48 11.94 -3.85 4.67
CA SER A 48 12.56 -2.96 3.70
C SER A 48 12.92 -1.59 4.25
N ASP A 49 14.06 -1.09 3.85
CA ASP A 49 14.46 0.30 4.06
C ASP A 49 14.42 1.08 2.74
N VAL A 50 14.24 2.39 2.86
CA VAL A 50 14.14 3.31 1.74
C VAL A 50 15.47 4.03 1.56
N THR A 51 15.92 4.10 0.31
CA THR A 51 17.02 4.96 -0.12
C THR A 51 16.53 5.87 -1.24
N ALA A 52 16.58 7.17 -1.00
CA ALA A 52 16.26 8.26 -1.93
C ALA A 52 17.13 9.49 -1.61
N GLU A 53 17.20 10.46 -2.52
CA GLU A 53 17.91 11.73 -2.24
C GLU A 53 17.37 12.46 -0.99
N TRP A 54 16.08 12.25 -0.71
CA TRP A 54 15.34 12.82 0.42
C TRP A 54 15.02 11.77 1.50
N THR A 55 15.87 10.74 1.69
CA THR A 55 15.65 9.66 2.69
C THR A 55 15.38 10.18 4.11
N ASN A 56 15.85 11.38 4.46
CA ASN A 56 15.60 11.96 5.78
C ASN A 56 14.19 12.55 5.94
N SER A 57 13.43 12.69 4.86
CA SER A 57 12.04 13.17 4.86
C SER A 57 11.08 11.99 5.03
N ARG A 58 11.02 11.47 6.26
CA ARG A 58 10.12 10.37 6.63
C ARG A 58 8.91 10.89 7.42
N GLY A 59 7.72 10.66 6.90
CA GLY A 59 6.46 10.99 7.57
C GLY A 59 6.11 10.04 8.72
N THR A 60 5.30 10.54 9.64
CA THR A 60 4.69 9.78 10.74
C THR A 60 3.18 10.00 10.76
N LEU A 61 2.45 9.29 11.63
CA LEU A 61 1.01 9.53 11.77
C LEU A 61 0.69 10.94 12.28
N GLU A 62 1.57 11.51 13.12
CA GLU A 62 1.44 12.86 13.68
C GLU A 62 1.87 13.94 12.68
N ASN A 63 2.84 13.63 11.83
CA ASN A 63 3.36 14.52 10.79
C ASN A 63 3.38 13.78 9.45
N PRO A 64 2.20 13.61 8.81
CA PRO A 64 2.06 12.82 7.59
C PRO A 64 2.75 13.50 6.41
N CYS A 65 3.18 12.69 5.44
CA CYS A 65 3.71 13.21 4.19
C CYS A 65 2.61 13.94 3.40
N ALA A 66 2.95 15.13 2.91
CA ALA A 66 2.10 15.92 2.02
C ALA A 66 2.95 16.40 0.84
N ALA A 67 2.38 16.37 -0.36
CA ALA A 67 2.96 17.08 -1.49
C ALA A 67 2.76 18.60 -1.29
N PRO A 68 3.65 19.46 -1.82
CA PRO A 68 4.70 19.19 -2.80
C PRO A 68 6.01 18.61 -2.24
N GLU A 69 6.17 18.52 -0.92
CA GLU A 69 7.42 18.09 -0.30
C GLU A 69 7.72 16.60 -0.60
N PRO A 70 8.93 16.28 -1.11
CA PRO A 70 9.37 14.90 -1.24
C PRO A 70 9.42 14.21 0.13
N CYS A 71 8.61 13.18 0.31
CA CYS A 71 8.45 12.50 1.59
C CYS A 71 7.97 11.06 1.39
N PHE A 72 8.35 10.16 2.30
CA PHE A 72 7.86 8.79 2.32
C PHE A 72 7.36 8.43 3.70
N GLU A 73 6.35 7.59 3.75
CA GLU A 73 5.77 7.12 5.00
C GLU A 73 5.40 5.64 4.86
N PHE A 74 5.52 4.93 5.97
CA PHE A 74 5.07 3.55 6.08
C PHE A 74 3.84 3.50 6.97
N TYR A 75 2.82 2.80 6.49
CA TYR A 75 1.60 2.61 7.25
C TYR A 75 1.68 1.35 8.13
N PRO A 76 1.04 1.35 9.31
CA PRO A 76 1.03 0.19 10.19
C PRO A 76 0.38 -1.02 9.50
N GLN A 77 1.03 -2.17 9.54
CA GLN A 77 0.60 -3.35 8.78
C GLN A 77 -0.78 -3.88 9.17
N ARG A 78 -1.15 -3.73 10.45
CA ARG A 78 -2.44 -4.18 11.00
C ARG A 78 -3.48 -3.09 11.08
N ALA A 79 -3.10 -1.83 10.85
CA ALA A 79 -4.01 -0.70 10.92
C ALA A 79 -4.09 0.05 9.59
N SER A 80 -3.81 -0.63 8.47
CA SER A 80 -3.94 -0.02 7.15
C SER A 80 -4.25 -1.01 6.05
N PHE A 81 -4.84 -0.52 4.97
CA PHE A 81 -5.06 -1.25 3.73
C PHE A 81 -5.25 -0.28 2.55
N ARG A 82 -5.17 -0.81 1.33
CA ARG A 82 -5.38 -0.06 0.09
C ARG A 82 -6.59 -0.59 -0.64
N ILE A 83 -7.39 0.31 -1.20
CA ILE A 83 -8.48 -0.02 -2.10
C ILE A 83 -8.20 0.59 -3.47
N THR A 84 -8.35 -0.20 -4.52
CA THR A 84 -8.14 0.23 -5.90
C THR A 84 -9.45 0.15 -6.68
N GLY A 85 -9.70 1.13 -7.55
CA GLY A 85 -10.93 1.23 -8.36
C GLY A 85 -12.08 1.96 -7.66
N THR A 86 -13.24 2.01 -8.33
CA THR A 86 -14.45 2.71 -7.87
C THR A 86 -15.66 1.77 -7.78
N PRO A 87 -16.64 2.06 -6.90
CA PRO A 87 -17.84 1.24 -6.77
C PRO A 87 -18.82 1.58 -7.91
N LYS A 88 -18.58 1.05 -9.12
CA LYS A 88 -19.34 1.29 -10.37
C LYS A 88 -20.84 0.95 -10.24
N ASN A 89 -21.62 1.79 -9.56
CA ASN A 89 -23.04 1.60 -9.21
C ASN A 89 -23.33 0.32 -8.40
N MET A 90 -22.34 -0.17 -7.64
CA MET A 90 -22.51 -1.32 -6.76
C MET A 90 -22.44 -0.86 -5.31
N HIS A 91 -23.27 -1.45 -4.45
CA HIS A 91 -23.06 -1.30 -3.01
C HIS A 91 -21.71 -1.92 -2.66
N ALA A 92 -20.82 -1.16 -2.04
CA ALA A 92 -19.50 -1.61 -1.63
C ALA A 92 -19.29 -1.23 -0.17
N ALA A 93 -19.05 -2.21 0.69
CA ALA A 93 -18.83 -1.96 2.11
C ALA A 93 -17.76 -2.87 2.69
N LEU A 94 -16.96 -2.31 3.60
CA LEU A 94 -16.07 -3.04 4.49
C LEU A 94 -16.63 -2.99 5.91
N ILE A 95 -16.62 -4.11 6.61
CA ILE A 95 -16.84 -4.18 8.05
C ILE A 95 -15.49 -4.48 8.70
N LEU A 96 -15.05 -3.57 9.57
CA LEU A 96 -13.79 -3.67 10.27
C LEU A 96 -14.06 -4.03 11.74
N THR A 97 -13.44 -5.12 12.19
CA THR A 97 -13.46 -5.54 13.59
C THR A 97 -12.15 -5.12 14.24
N PRO A 98 -12.17 -4.39 15.37
CA PRO A 98 -10.94 -3.96 16.03
C PRO A 98 -10.28 -5.13 16.77
N GLN A 99 -8.96 -5.06 16.90
CA GLN A 99 -8.19 -5.95 17.77
C GLN A 99 -8.47 -5.70 19.24
N ASN A 100 -8.73 -4.44 19.61
CA ASN A 100 -9.19 -4.06 20.94
C ASN A 100 -10.68 -4.39 21.10
N PRO A 101 -11.08 -5.39 21.93
CA PRO A 101 -12.46 -5.83 22.04
C PRO A 101 -13.39 -4.81 22.71
N LYS A 102 -12.84 -3.74 23.32
CA LYS A 102 -13.63 -2.64 23.91
C LYS A 102 -14.19 -1.70 22.84
N LEU A 103 -13.58 -1.69 21.66
CA LEU A 103 -14.02 -0.87 20.53
C LEU A 103 -15.16 -1.57 19.76
N PRO A 104 -16.04 -0.81 19.10
CA PRO A 104 -17.13 -1.35 18.30
C PRO A 104 -16.66 -1.76 16.90
N ALA A 105 -17.34 -2.69 16.24
CA ALA A 105 -17.14 -2.88 14.81
C ALA A 105 -17.66 -1.65 14.04
N ILE A 106 -16.98 -1.30 12.95
CA ILE A 106 -17.34 -0.17 12.10
C ILE A 106 -17.57 -0.63 10.66
N ALA A 107 -18.41 0.07 9.94
CA ALA A 107 -18.56 -0.10 8.50
C ALA A 107 -17.99 1.10 7.77
N ILE A 108 -17.31 0.84 6.67
CA ILE A 108 -16.89 1.83 5.69
C ILE A 108 -17.62 1.51 4.41
N THR A 109 -18.54 2.39 4.05
CA THR A 109 -19.35 2.25 2.85
C THR A 109 -18.84 3.19 1.77
N MET A 110 -18.71 2.66 0.56
CA MET A 110 -18.15 3.35 -0.59
C MET A 110 -19.28 3.57 -1.58
N VAL A 111 -19.48 4.83 -1.98
CA VAL A 111 -20.58 5.24 -2.86
C VAL A 111 -20.07 6.00 -4.05
N GLN A 112 -20.79 5.84 -5.16
CA GLN A 112 -20.72 6.69 -6.33
C GLN A 112 -22.17 6.93 -6.76
N GLY A 113 -22.56 8.20 -6.85
CA GLY A 113 -23.90 8.70 -7.12
C GLY A 113 -24.83 8.61 -5.92
N ASP A 114 -26.13 8.76 -6.21
CA ASP A 114 -27.21 8.78 -5.21
C ASP A 114 -27.61 7.37 -4.72
N LEU A 115 -26.64 6.47 -4.55
CA LEU A 115 -26.89 5.10 -4.14
C LEU A 115 -27.29 5.04 -2.65
N TRP A 116 -28.52 4.60 -2.37
CA TRP A 116 -28.99 4.43 -0.99
C TRP A 116 -28.18 3.35 -0.26
N LEU A 117 -27.74 3.64 0.97
CA LEU A 117 -26.93 2.70 1.74
C LEU A 117 -27.79 1.78 2.60
N PRO A 118 -27.66 0.45 2.49
CA PRO A 118 -28.33 -0.45 3.39
C PRO A 118 -27.77 -0.32 4.81
N VAL A 119 -28.64 -0.45 5.82
CA VAL A 119 -28.19 -0.61 7.20
C VAL A 119 -27.42 -1.93 7.30
N ILE A 120 -26.17 -1.86 7.77
CA ILE A 120 -25.31 -3.03 7.92
C ILE A 120 -25.52 -3.62 9.33
N PRO A 121 -26.12 -4.83 9.46
CA PRO A 121 -26.39 -5.42 10.76
C PRO A 121 -25.10 -5.68 11.56
N GLY A 122 -25.15 -5.47 12.88
CA GLY A 122 -24.02 -5.73 13.77
C GLY A 122 -22.95 -4.63 13.80
N VAL A 123 -23.15 -3.54 13.07
CA VAL A 123 -22.26 -2.38 13.05
C VAL A 123 -22.92 -1.20 13.75
N GLN A 124 -22.19 -0.56 14.66
CA GLN A 124 -22.68 0.61 15.41
C GLN A 124 -22.37 1.93 14.72
N PHE A 125 -21.29 1.98 13.93
CA PHE A 125 -20.82 3.20 13.29
C PHE A 125 -20.57 2.95 11.81
N THR A 126 -21.13 3.81 10.96
CA THR A 126 -20.90 3.77 9.51
C THR A 126 -20.17 5.04 9.07
N ARG A 127 -19.13 4.88 8.27
CA ARG A 127 -18.42 5.94 7.57
C ARG A 127 -18.68 5.82 6.09
N ILE A 128 -18.94 6.93 5.43
CA ILE A 128 -19.23 6.99 3.99
C ILE A 128 -18.04 7.63 3.29
N ILE A 129 -17.55 6.99 2.24
CA ILE A 129 -16.54 7.54 1.33
C ILE A 129 -17.22 7.71 -0.03
N ASN A 130 -17.27 8.96 -0.52
CA ASN A 130 -17.82 9.28 -1.83
C ASN A 130 -16.72 9.28 -2.91
N PHE A 131 -16.99 8.61 -4.03
CA PHE A 131 -16.13 8.48 -5.21
C PHE A 131 -16.62 9.28 -6.43
N ASP A 132 -17.64 10.13 -6.31
CA ASP A 132 -18.22 10.90 -7.44
C ASP A 132 -17.19 11.72 -8.22
N GLU A 133 -16.23 12.32 -7.52
CA GLU A 133 -15.16 13.13 -8.10
C GLU A 133 -13.77 12.50 -7.88
N ASP A 134 -13.73 11.24 -7.44
CA ASP A 134 -12.46 10.57 -7.14
C ASP A 134 -11.82 10.04 -8.42
N ILE A 135 -10.84 10.80 -8.91
CA ILE A 135 -9.99 10.43 -10.04
C ILE A 135 -8.72 9.68 -9.63
N SER A 136 -8.62 9.24 -8.38
CA SER A 136 -7.46 8.53 -7.86
C SER A 136 -7.43 7.08 -8.33
N GLU A 137 -6.23 6.54 -8.52
CA GLU A 137 -6.06 5.14 -8.92
C GLU A 137 -6.40 4.20 -7.75
N SER A 138 -6.04 4.62 -6.54
CA SER A 138 -6.33 3.90 -5.30
C SER A 138 -6.47 4.87 -4.13
N ARG A 139 -6.95 4.36 -3.00
CA ARG A 139 -7.06 5.08 -1.73
C ARG A 139 -6.48 4.23 -0.60
N ILE A 140 -5.69 4.85 0.26
CA ILE A 140 -5.13 4.23 1.46
C ILE A 140 -6.00 4.60 2.64
N LEU A 141 -6.45 3.61 3.41
CA LEU A 141 -7.12 3.82 4.69
C LEU A 141 -6.20 3.35 5.80
N ALA A 142 -6.00 4.20 6.80
CA ALA A 142 -5.19 3.95 7.97
C ALA A 142 -5.94 4.31 9.26
N PHE A 143 -5.64 3.60 10.34
CA PHE A 143 -6.36 3.70 11.60
C PHE A 143 -5.39 3.87 12.77
N ASP A 144 -5.89 4.49 13.83
CA ASP A 144 -5.21 4.61 15.13
C ASP A 144 -5.16 3.29 15.90
N GLU A 145 -6.00 2.32 15.52
CA GLU A 145 -6.15 1.04 16.19
C GLU A 145 -5.97 -0.15 15.22
N ASP A 146 -5.39 -1.24 15.73
CA ASP A 146 -5.18 -2.46 14.97
C ASP A 146 -6.51 -3.10 14.56
N ILE A 147 -6.57 -3.53 13.30
CA ILE A 147 -7.69 -4.27 12.72
C ILE A 147 -7.46 -5.77 12.93
N LYS A 148 -8.45 -6.43 13.53
CA LYS A 148 -8.45 -7.89 13.71
C LYS A 148 -8.92 -8.61 12.48
N ASP A 149 -10.01 -8.12 11.88
CA ASP A 149 -10.68 -8.76 10.76
C ASP A 149 -11.34 -7.73 9.83
N ILE A 150 -11.35 -8.05 8.54
CA ILE A 150 -11.98 -7.25 7.48
C ILE A 150 -12.93 -8.15 6.72
N MET A 151 -14.23 -7.88 6.87
CA MET A 151 -15.25 -8.48 6.01
C MET A 151 -15.62 -7.49 4.93
N PHE A 152 -15.88 -7.95 3.71
CA PHE A 152 -16.29 -7.10 2.60
C PHE A 152 -17.60 -7.59 2.00
N PHE A 153 -18.40 -6.65 1.48
CA PHE A 153 -19.73 -6.90 0.94
C PHE A 153 -19.91 -6.18 -0.40
N GLY A 154 -20.61 -6.83 -1.30
CA GLY A 154 -21.01 -6.28 -2.59
C GLY A 154 -19.84 -6.13 -3.56
N GLY A 155 -19.68 -4.94 -4.14
CA GLY A 155 -18.73 -4.63 -5.23
C GLY A 155 -17.26 -4.59 -4.85
N ILE A 156 -16.84 -5.31 -3.81
CA ILE A 156 -15.45 -5.39 -3.32
C ILE A 156 -14.99 -6.85 -3.37
N THR A 157 -13.77 -7.08 -3.81
CA THR A 157 -13.10 -8.38 -3.75
C THR A 157 -11.66 -8.22 -3.29
N THR A 158 -11.05 -9.29 -2.80
CA THR A 158 -9.60 -9.34 -2.62
C THR A 158 -8.89 -9.32 -3.98
N LEU A 159 -7.62 -8.93 -3.98
CA LEU A 159 -6.77 -8.99 -5.16
C LEU A 159 -6.54 -10.45 -5.59
N SER A 160 -7.39 -10.97 -6.48
CA SER A 160 -7.19 -12.23 -7.20
C SER A 160 -7.13 -11.98 -8.71
N GLU A 161 -6.41 -12.83 -9.45
CA GLU A 161 -6.40 -12.76 -10.93
C GLU A 161 -7.80 -12.97 -11.55
N SER A 162 -8.70 -13.62 -10.80
CA SER A 162 -10.09 -13.85 -11.18
C SER A 162 -11.06 -12.74 -10.76
N ALA A 163 -10.58 -11.67 -10.13
CA ALA A 163 -11.41 -10.56 -9.68
C ALA A 163 -12.07 -9.86 -10.88
N PRO A 164 -13.41 -9.68 -10.90
CA PRO A 164 -14.07 -8.97 -11.98
C PRO A 164 -13.54 -7.53 -12.12
N GLU A 165 -13.33 -7.06 -13.35
CA GLU A 165 -12.76 -5.72 -13.63
C GLU A 165 -13.64 -4.56 -13.13
N ASN A 166 -14.92 -4.82 -12.88
CA ASN A 166 -15.84 -3.83 -12.35
C ASN A 166 -15.84 -3.73 -10.81
N TYR A 167 -15.14 -4.63 -10.10
CA TYR A 167 -15.10 -4.64 -8.64
C TYR A 167 -13.93 -3.81 -8.13
N MET A 168 -14.13 -3.19 -6.97
CA MET A 168 -13.05 -2.61 -6.19
C MET A 168 -12.17 -3.73 -5.63
N LYS A 169 -10.87 -3.47 -5.57
CA LYS A 169 -9.88 -4.45 -5.13
C LYS A 169 -9.33 -4.03 -3.78
N LEU A 170 -9.48 -4.90 -2.77
CA LEU A 170 -8.92 -4.72 -1.44
C LEU A 170 -7.54 -5.41 -1.37
N GLU A 171 -6.55 -4.66 -0.93
CA GLU A 171 -5.20 -5.15 -0.66
C GLU A 171 -4.82 -4.84 0.79
N VAL A 172 -4.42 -5.87 1.54
CA VAL A 172 -3.98 -5.76 2.94
C VAL A 172 -2.46 -6.01 3.03
N PRO A 173 -1.74 -5.32 3.94
CA PRO A 173 -0.29 -5.52 4.11
C PRO A 173 0.07 -6.93 4.58
N ASN A 174 -0.73 -7.49 5.48
CA ASN A 174 -0.57 -8.85 6.00
C ASN A 174 -1.69 -9.74 5.46
N ASP A 175 -1.40 -10.43 4.35
CA ASP A 175 -2.32 -11.39 3.76
C ASP A 175 -1.95 -12.80 4.25
N LYS A 176 -2.65 -13.24 5.29
CA LYS A 176 -2.46 -14.58 5.87
C LYS A 176 -2.82 -15.71 4.91
N ILE A 177 -3.74 -15.47 3.97
CA ILE A 177 -4.20 -16.47 3.01
C ILE A 177 -3.08 -16.75 2.00
N ASN A 178 -2.51 -15.69 1.45
CA ASN A 178 -1.42 -15.79 0.48
C ASN A 178 -0.02 -15.88 1.13
N LYS A 179 0.06 -15.84 2.46
CA LYS A 179 1.31 -15.84 3.27
C LYS A 179 2.27 -14.72 2.85
N ILE A 180 1.70 -13.56 2.52
CA ILE A 180 2.45 -12.38 2.10
C ILE A 180 2.54 -11.44 3.29
N ASP A 181 3.76 -11.12 3.70
CA ASP A 181 4.05 -10.10 4.72
C ASP A 181 4.77 -8.92 4.08
N ARG A 182 4.04 -7.80 3.99
CA ARG A 182 4.47 -6.56 3.38
C ARG A 182 4.03 -5.39 4.26
N LYS A 183 4.59 -4.21 3.99
CA LYS A 183 4.10 -2.94 4.51
C LYS A 183 3.69 -2.05 3.35
N LEU A 184 2.74 -1.16 3.62
CA LEU A 184 2.27 -0.19 2.65
C LEU A 184 3.13 1.07 2.77
N MET A 185 3.78 1.44 1.68
CA MET A 185 4.57 2.66 1.55
C MET A 185 3.79 3.67 0.72
N ARG A 186 3.78 4.94 1.16
CA ARG A 186 3.34 6.07 0.36
C ARG A 186 4.51 7.03 0.16
N VAL A 187 4.57 7.61 -1.03
CA VAL A 187 5.57 8.60 -1.45
C VAL A 187 4.83 9.80 -2.00
N THR A 188 5.17 10.98 -1.49
CA THR A 188 4.65 12.26 -1.99
C THR A 188 5.79 13.09 -2.55
N GLY A 189 5.45 14.02 -3.43
CA GLY A 189 6.38 15.02 -3.92
C GLY A 189 5.79 15.84 -5.05
N ARG A 190 6.63 16.65 -5.69
CA ARG A 190 6.27 17.40 -6.89
C ARG A 190 7.12 16.94 -8.06
N MET A 191 6.47 16.57 -9.15
CA MET A 191 7.15 16.21 -10.38
C MET A 191 7.58 17.48 -11.12
N GLN A 192 8.88 17.74 -11.13
CA GLN A 192 9.50 18.80 -11.92
C GLN A 192 9.91 18.23 -13.29
N ASN A 193 10.88 18.86 -13.96
CA ASN A 193 11.41 18.41 -15.26
C ASN A 193 12.55 17.38 -15.17
N ARG A 194 12.73 16.71 -14.03
CA ARG A 194 13.78 15.69 -13.81
C ARG A 194 13.18 14.41 -13.24
N TYR A 195 13.81 13.28 -13.57
CA TYR A 195 13.44 11.99 -12.99
C TYR A 195 13.68 12.00 -11.48
N GLN A 196 12.83 11.28 -10.76
CA GLN A 196 12.98 11.02 -9.33
C GLN A 196 13.00 9.50 -9.13
N ALA A 197 13.78 9.02 -8.18
CA ALA A 197 13.85 7.60 -7.90
C ALA A 197 13.84 7.34 -6.39
N ILE A 198 13.15 6.28 -6.01
CA ILE A 198 13.15 5.73 -4.66
C ILE A 198 13.49 4.25 -4.76
N SER A 199 14.56 3.86 -4.10
CA SER A 199 14.92 2.46 -3.94
C SER A 199 14.40 1.91 -2.62
N VAL A 200 13.93 0.68 -2.68
CA VAL A 200 13.47 -0.08 -1.54
C VAL A 200 14.25 -1.38 -1.50
N GLY A 201 15.21 -1.43 -0.58
CA GLY A 201 16.01 -2.61 -0.33
C GLY A 201 15.30 -3.57 0.62
N ASN A 202 15.67 -4.84 0.62
CA ASN A 202 15.36 -5.77 1.71
C ASN A 202 16.70 -6.34 2.20
N TYR A 203 16.80 -6.80 3.45
CA TYR A 203 17.99 -7.52 3.95
C TYR A 203 18.18 -8.92 3.26
N GLY A 204 17.68 -9.09 2.04
CA GLY A 204 17.53 -10.34 1.27
C GLY A 204 17.42 -10.08 -0.25
N PRO A 205 16.75 -10.95 -1.04
CA PRO A 205 16.93 -10.98 -2.50
C PRO A 205 16.21 -9.81 -3.17
N GLY A 206 17.00 -8.84 -3.63
CA GLY A 206 16.61 -7.85 -4.63
C GLY A 206 16.17 -6.50 -4.06
N GLU A 207 16.84 -5.44 -4.52
CA GLU A 207 16.40 -4.06 -4.38
C GLU A 207 15.36 -3.74 -5.46
N THR A 208 14.27 -3.07 -5.09
CA THR A 208 13.29 -2.55 -6.06
C THR A 208 13.41 -1.04 -6.14
N THR A 209 13.68 -0.51 -7.33
CA THR A 209 13.72 0.93 -7.58
C THR A 209 12.44 1.35 -8.31
N PHE A 210 11.72 2.31 -7.75
CA PHE A 210 10.61 2.99 -8.39
C PHE A 210 11.13 4.31 -8.98
N THR A 211 11.04 4.45 -10.29
CA THR A 211 11.50 5.62 -11.05
C THR A 211 10.30 6.38 -11.58
N PHE A 212 10.17 7.63 -11.18
CA PHE A 212 9.16 8.57 -11.64
C PHE A 212 9.74 9.43 -12.75
N VAL A 213 9.13 9.37 -13.93
CA VAL A 213 9.58 10.04 -15.14
C VAL A 213 8.62 11.19 -15.46
N PRO A 214 9.11 12.44 -15.59
CA PRO A 214 8.26 13.55 -15.98
C PRO A 214 7.69 13.35 -17.39
N SER A 215 6.40 13.57 -17.55
CA SER A 215 5.68 13.45 -18.82
C SER A 215 4.66 14.57 -18.97
N LYS A 216 4.59 15.19 -20.15
CA LYS A 216 3.59 16.23 -20.46
C LYS A 216 2.20 15.67 -20.73
N THR A 217 2.11 14.38 -21.05
CA THR A 217 0.88 13.70 -21.46
C THR A 217 0.32 12.76 -20.39
N ALA A 218 1.12 12.43 -19.38
CA ALA A 218 0.68 11.58 -18.28
C ALA A 218 -0.38 12.26 -17.41
N GLY A 219 -1.15 11.44 -16.69
CA GLY A 219 -2.05 11.87 -15.63
C GLY A 219 -1.31 12.27 -14.35
N ILE A 220 -2.05 12.87 -13.42
CA ILE A 220 -1.54 13.09 -12.06
C ILE A 220 -1.66 11.77 -11.32
N LEU A 221 -0.54 11.24 -10.85
CA LEU A 221 -0.51 10.03 -10.03
C LEU A 221 -1.06 10.36 -8.63
N ARG A 222 -2.21 9.78 -8.28
CA ARG A 222 -2.95 10.09 -7.05
C ARG A 222 -3.29 8.83 -6.28
N ASN A 223 -2.82 8.76 -5.05
CA ASN A 223 -3.07 7.69 -4.10
C ASN A 223 -3.30 8.30 -2.70
N PRO A 224 -4.42 9.05 -2.51
CA PRO A 224 -4.72 9.74 -1.27
C PRO A 224 -4.77 8.76 -0.10
N SER A 225 -4.24 9.21 1.03
CA SER A 225 -4.39 8.53 2.30
C SER A 225 -5.39 9.23 3.20
N GLN A 226 -6.12 8.43 3.97
CA GLN A 226 -7.05 8.91 4.97
C GLN A 226 -6.79 8.20 6.29
N PHE A 227 -6.48 8.98 7.31
CA PHE A 227 -6.38 8.49 8.68
C PHE A 227 -7.74 8.59 9.37
N LEU A 228 -8.16 7.52 10.03
CA LEU A 228 -9.46 7.38 10.66
C LEU A 228 -9.31 6.93 12.10
N ASN A 229 -9.78 7.76 13.03
CA ASN A 229 -9.84 7.39 14.44
C ASN A 229 -10.98 6.40 14.68
N TRP A 230 -10.71 5.35 15.44
CA TRP A 230 -11.71 4.37 15.81
C TRP A 230 -12.74 4.99 16.76
N PRO A 231 -14.05 4.91 16.46
CA PRO A 231 -15.06 5.48 17.34
C PRO A 231 -15.09 4.75 18.69
N MET A 232 -15.11 5.50 19.79
CA MET A 232 -15.35 4.93 21.10
C MET A 232 -16.83 4.55 21.24
N ARG A 233 -17.12 3.47 21.98
CA ARG A 233 -18.49 3.23 22.43
C ARG A 233 -18.91 4.40 23.30
N SER A 234 -20.03 5.04 22.98
CA SER A 234 -20.68 5.92 23.95
C SER A 234 -21.09 5.05 25.12
N ILE A 235 -20.33 5.11 26.21
CA ILE A 235 -20.78 4.61 27.50
C ILE A 235 -21.84 5.62 27.92
N GLY A 236 -23.11 5.31 27.66
CA GLY A 236 -24.22 6.10 28.17
C GLY A 236 -24.08 6.23 29.69
N GLY A 237 -24.12 7.47 30.18
CA GLY A 237 -24.40 7.75 31.58
C GLY A 237 -25.86 7.53 31.90
#